data_AF-A0AAJ3CFN0-F1
#
_entry.id   AF-A0AAJ3CFN0-F1
#
_cell.length_a   1.000
_cell.length_b   1.000
_cell.length_c   1.000
_cell.angle_alpha   90.00
_cell.angle_beta   90.00
_cell.angle_gamma   90.00
#
_symmetry.space_group_name_H-M   'P 1'
#
loop_
_entity.id
_entity.type
_entity.pdbx_description
1 polymer ?
#
loop_
_entity_poly.entity_id
_entity_poly.type
_entity_poly.pdbx_seq_one_letter_code
_entity_poly.pdbx_strand_id
1 'polypeptide(L)'
;MRLHDIVTRKSGVIEQAWTTPGLPGQAFGGSKPVYLLSSQQTFLAAEDVAYALQALARATVVGEVTAGGAHPSRGFKISNQVVAVVPYARSVARSPTAIGRAVA
;
A
#
# COMPACT_ATOMS: atom_id res chain seq x y z
N MET A 1 -10.41 7.05 -10.23
CA MET A 1 -10.78 6.58 -8.88
C MET A 1 -9.60 6.83 -7.93
N ARG A 2 -9.89 7.28 -6.70
CA ARG A 2 -8.88 7.51 -5.68
C ARG A 2 -8.43 6.19 -5.04
N LEU A 3 -7.13 5.94 -4.92
CA LEU A 3 -6.58 4.72 -4.30
C LEU A 3 -6.22 4.96 -2.83
N HIS A 4 -5.13 5.69 -2.60
CA HIS A 4 -4.63 6.06 -1.28
C HIS A 4 -3.86 7.38 -1.38
N ASP A 5 -3.46 7.89 -0.23
CA ASP A 5 -2.71 9.13 -0.06
C ASP A 5 -1.36 8.79 0.61
N ILE A 6 -0.28 9.50 0.23
CA ILE A 6 1.01 9.44 0.92
C ILE A 6 1.22 10.77 1.65
N VAL A 7 1.27 10.73 2.97
CA VAL A 7 1.49 11.92 3.81
C VAL A 7 2.94 11.97 4.26
N THR A 8 3.70 12.91 3.72
CA THR A 8 5.11 13.11 4.10
C THR A 8 5.21 13.92 5.38
N ARG A 9 5.85 13.36 6.41
CA ARG A 9 5.88 13.94 7.76
C ARG A 9 6.57 15.29 7.84
N LYS A 10 7.68 15.47 7.12
CA LYS A 10 8.54 16.67 7.21
C LYS A 10 7.91 17.88 6.52
N SER A 11 7.42 17.71 5.30
CA SER A 11 6.87 18.79 4.48
C SER A 11 5.37 19.00 4.67
N GLY A 12 4.66 18.01 5.24
CA GLY A 12 3.20 17.99 5.29
C GLY A 12 2.54 17.76 3.92
N VAL A 13 3.34 17.49 2.87
CA VAL A 13 2.83 17.24 1.53
C VAL A 13 2.01 15.95 1.53
N ILE A 14 0.82 16.05 0.92
CA ILE A 14 -0.08 14.93 0.67
C ILE A 14 -0.01 14.62 -0.81
N GLU A 15 0.64 13.51 -1.14
CA GLU A 15 0.68 12.99 -2.49
C GLU A 15 -0.46 12.01 -2.72
N GLN A 16 -0.86 11.96 -3.98
CA GLN A 16 -2.17 11.51 -4.34
C GLN A 16 -2.12 10.42 -5.41
N ALA A 17 -2.39 9.15 -5.03
CA ALA A 17 -2.53 8.04 -5.98
C ALA A 17 -3.96 7.93 -6.58
N TRP A 18 -4.03 7.88 -7.91
CA TRP A 18 -5.26 7.78 -8.69
C TRP A 18 -5.15 6.71 -9.76
N THR A 19 -6.27 6.07 -10.11
CA THR A 19 -6.34 5.21 -11.31
C THR A 19 -6.34 6.04 -12.59
N THR A 20 -5.68 5.55 -13.64
CA THR A 20 -5.72 6.13 -14.98
C THR A 20 -6.99 5.68 -15.73
N PRO A 21 -7.82 6.61 -16.24
CA PRO A 21 -8.96 6.28 -17.09
C PRO A 21 -8.52 5.97 -18.53
N GLY A 22 -9.38 5.30 -19.31
CA GLY A 22 -9.18 5.14 -20.76
C GLY A 22 -8.03 4.23 -21.17
N LEU A 23 -7.65 3.27 -20.33
CA LEU A 23 -6.63 2.27 -20.70
C LEU A 23 -7.10 1.43 -21.90
N PRO A 24 -6.19 1.07 -22.82
CA PRO A 24 -6.52 0.24 -23.97
C PRO A 24 -6.95 -1.17 -23.53
N GLY A 25 -7.86 -1.77 -24.29
CA GLY A 25 -8.39 -3.11 -24.03
C GLY A 25 -9.63 -3.13 -23.13
N GLN A 26 -10.21 -4.31 -22.96
CA GLN A 26 -11.41 -4.48 -22.16
C GLN A 26 -11.05 -4.52 -20.68
N ALA A 27 -11.67 -3.65 -19.87
CA ALA A 27 -11.53 -3.71 -18.43
C ALA A 27 -12.08 -5.05 -17.89
N PHE A 28 -11.43 -5.60 -16.86
CA PHE A 28 -11.91 -6.81 -16.17
C PHE A 28 -13.34 -6.63 -15.60
N GLY A 29 -13.75 -5.38 -15.38
CA GLY A 29 -15.04 -4.99 -14.81
C GLY A 29 -14.99 -4.88 -13.28
N GLY A 30 -16.07 -4.35 -12.70
CA GLY A 30 -16.20 -4.15 -11.24
C GLY A 30 -17.00 -5.24 -10.51
N SER A 31 -17.68 -6.12 -11.24
CA SER A 31 -18.59 -7.14 -10.67
C SER A 31 -17.95 -8.50 -10.46
N LYS A 32 -16.92 -8.83 -11.25
CA LYS A 32 -16.21 -10.11 -11.11
C LYS A 32 -15.39 -10.11 -9.83
N PRO A 33 -15.44 -11.19 -9.01
CA PRO A 33 -14.64 -11.28 -7.81
C PRO A 33 -13.14 -11.29 -8.17
N VAL A 34 -12.34 -10.66 -7.30
CA VAL A 34 -10.88 -10.60 -7.43
C VAL A 34 -10.27 -11.16 -6.15
N TYR A 35 -9.37 -12.12 -6.31
CA TYR A 35 -8.60 -12.69 -5.21
C TYR A 35 -7.11 -12.43 -5.45
N LEU A 36 -6.41 -12.00 -4.41
CA LEU A 36 -4.96 -11.81 -4.44
C LEU A 36 -4.33 -12.80 -3.46
N LEU A 37 -3.35 -13.57 -3.93
CA LEU A 37 -2.62 -14.50 -3.09
C LEU A 37 -1.38 -13.82 -2.52
N SER A 38 -1.19 -13.90 -1.21
CA SER A 38 -0.02 -13.36 -0.53
C SER A 38 0.78 -14.44 0.20
N SER A 39 2.08 -14.18 0.32
CA SER A 39 3.01 -14.96 1.11
C SER A 39 3.98 -14.02 1.84
N GLN A 40 4.79 -14.58 2.72
CA GLN A 40 5.90 -13.87 3.37
C GLN A 40 6.93 -13.29 2.38
N GLN A 41 6.88 -13.66 1.09
CA GLN A 41 7.74 -13.08 0.03
C GLN A 41 7.10 -11.90 -0.69
N THR A 42 5.82 -11.61 -0.42
CA THR A 42 5.13 -10.46 -1.02
C THR A 42 5.70 -9.18 -0.42
N PHE A 43 6.28 -8.32 -1.25
CA PHE A 43 7.09 -7.19 -0.81
C PHE A 43 6.91 -5.96 -1.72
N LEU A 44 7.03 -4.76 -1.15
CA LEU A 44 7.00 -3.46 -1.85
C LEU A 44 5.71 -3.26 -2.66
N ALA A 45 5.83 -2.96 -3.96
CA ALA A 45 4.70 -2.58 -4.81
C ALA A 45 3.58 -3.64 -4.81
N ALA A 46 3.90 -4.92 -4.63
CA ALA A 46 2.89 -5.96 -4.52
C ALA A 46 2.01 -5.78 -3.27
N GLU A 47 2.60 -5.38 -2.14
CA GLU A 47 1.86 -5.09 -0.90
C GLU A 47 0.99 -3.85 -1.06
N ASP A 48 1.49 -2.81 -1.74
CA ASP A 48 0.71 -1.59 -1.99
C ASP A 48 -0.51 -1.86 -2.87
N VAL A 49 -0.36 -2.67 -3.92
CA VAL A 49 -1.48 -3.11 -4.77
C VAL A 49 -2.50 -3.91 -3.95
N ALA A 50 -2.04 -4.87 -3.13
CA ALA A 50 -2.92 -5.68 -2.29
C ALA A 50 -3.67 -4.82 -1.26
N TYR A 51 -2.95 -3.94 -0.56
CA TYR A 51 -3.52 -3.02 0.41
C TYR A 51 -4.56 -2.09 -0.21
N ALA A 52 -4.25 -1.46 -1.36
CA ALA A 52 -5.15 -0.52 -2.02
C ALA A 52 -6.44 -1.22 -2.49
N LEU A 53 -6.34 -2.41 -3.09
CA LEU A 53 -7.51 -3.14 -3.57
C LEU A 53 -8.35 -3.71 -2.43
N GLN A 54 -7.71 -4.15 -1.34
CA GLN A 54 -8.41 -4.60 -0.14
C GLN A 54 -9.15 -3.43 0.55
N ALA A 55 -8.50 -2.29 0.73
CA ALA A 55 -9.10 -1.11 1.37
C ALA A 55 -10.27 -0.51 0.57
N LEU A 56 -10.29 -0.73 -0.75
CA LEU A 56 -11.40 -0.37 -1.63
C LEU A 56 -12.52 -1.42 -1.67
N ALA A 57 -12.42 -2.50 -0.89
CA ALA A 57 -13.29 -3.67 -0.95
C ALA A 57 -13.41 -4.26 -2.37
N ARG A 58 -12.35 -4.13 -3.18
CA ARG A 58 -12.31 -4.61 -4.56
C ARG A 58 -11.75 -6.01 -4.69
N ALA A 59 -10.86 -6.40 -3.79
CA ALA A 59 -10.25 -7.71 -3.77
C ALA A 59 -10.23 -8.31 -2.36
N THR A 60 -10.30 -9.64 -2.30
CA THR A 60 -10.03 -10.40 -1.09
C THR A 60 -8.59 -10.89 -1.13
N VAL A 61 -7.80 -10.54 -0.12
CA VAL A 61 -6.42 -11.04 0.05
C VAL A 61 -6.48 -12.36 0.82
N VAL A 62 -5.83 -13.40 0.29
CA VAL A 62 -5.81 -14.75 0.85
C VAL A 62 -4.36 -15.22 0.94
N GLY A 63 -3.94 -15.67 2.11
CA GLY A 63 -2.61 -16.21 2.31
C GLY A 63 -1.95 -15.70 3.58
N GLU A 64 -0.63 -15.56 3.54
CA GLU A 64 0.17 -15.16 4.69
C GLU A 64 0.29 -13.64 4.81
N VAL A 65 0.78 -13.22 5.97
CA VAL A 65 1.26 -11.86 6.22
C VAL A 65 2.42 -11.54 5.28
N THR A 66 2.43 -10.34 4.71
CA THR A 66 3.46 -9.89 3.76
C THR A 66 4.75 -9.46 4.47
N ALA A 67 5.82 -9.17 3.73
CA ALA A 67 7.13 -8.87 4.32
C ALA A 67 7.26 -7.46 4.94
N GLY A 68 6.31 -6.55 4.74
CA GLY A 68 6.27 -5.22 5.37
C GLY A 68 7.12 -4.15 4.69
N GLY A 69 7.46 -4.31 3.41
CA GLY A 69 8.37 -3.43 2.66
C GLY A 69 7.76 -2.14 2.13
N ALA A 70 6.46 -2.12 1.89
CA ALA A 70 5.81 -0.97 1.26
C ALA A 70 5.78 0.31 2.13
N HIS A 71 6.06 0.21 3.43
CA HIS A 71 6.00 1.37 4.32
C HIS A 71 7.15 2.36 4.07
N PRO A 72 6.87 3.65 3.78
CA PRO A 72 7.92 4.64 3.48
C PRO A 72 8.83 4.92 4.68
N SER A 73 9.99 4.27 4.69
CA SER A 73 11.03 4.44 5.70
C SER A 73 12.38 4.63 5.04
N ARG A 74 13.33 5.26 5.74
CA ARG A 74 14.70 5.39 5.26
C ARG A 74 15.70 5.33 6.40
N GLY A 75 16.91 4.90 6.07
CA GLY A 75 18.04 4.91 7.01
C GLY A 75 18.55 6.33 7.27
N PHE A 76 18.75 6.64 8.54
CA PHE A 76 19.44 7.83 9.04
C PHE A 76 20.69 7.37 9.80
N LYS A 77 21.86 7.74 9.30
CA LYS A 77 23.13 7.42 9.96
C LYS A 77 23.23 8.21 11.26
N ILE A 78 23.37 7.50 12.38
CA ILE A 78 23.58 8.10 13.71
C ILE A 78 25.09 8.14 14.02
N SER A 79 25.81 7.07 13.68
CA SER A 79 27.26 6.97 13.84
C SER A 79 27.85 6.07 12.75
N ASN A 80 29.16 5.77 12.81
CA ASN A 80 29.78 4.85 11.85
C ASN A 80 29.26 3.41 11.93
N GLN A 81 28.64 3.01 13.04
CA GLN A 81 28.19 1.64 13.27
C GLN A 81 26.67 1.53 13.47
N VAL A 82 25.95 2.65 13.51
CA VAL A 82 24.52 2.68 13.84
C VAL A 82 23.74 3.49 12.79
N VAL A 83 22.69 2.87 12.26
CA VAL A 83 21.70 3.49 11.38
C VAL A 83 20.32 3.26 11.99
N ALA A 84 19.53 4.31 12.14
CA ALA A 84 18.12 4.20 12.48
C ALA A 84 17.27 4.19 11.22
N VAL A 85 16.38 3.22 11.08
CA VAL A 85 15.36 3.22 10.01
C VAL A 85 14.15 3.96 10.55
N VAL A 86 13.85 5.13 9.99
CA VAL A 86 12.79 6.01 10.49
C VAL A 86 11.70 6.14 9.42
N PRO A 87 10.43 5.87 9.77
CA PRO A 87 9.30 6.21 8.91
C PRO A 87 9.24 7.72 8.66
N TYR A 88 9.24 8.12 7.39
CA TYR A 88 9.19 9.54 7.02
C TYR A 88 7.89 9.94 6.33
N ALA A 89 7.11 8.97 5.84
CA ALA A 89 5.78 9.17 5.30
C ALA A 89 4.88 7.99 5.66
N ARG A 90 3.57 8.13 5.46
CA ARG A 90 2.60 7.05 5.69
C ARG A 90 1.57 7.00 4.57
N SER A 91 1.18 5.78 4.20
CA SER A 91 0.01 5.54 3.36
C SER A 91 -1.26 5.71 4.19
N VAL A 92 -2.25 6.40 3.63
CA VAL A 92 -3.57 6.60 4.22
C VAL A 92 -4.60 6.09 3.21
N ALA A 93 -5.31 5.03 3.57
CA ALA A 93 -6.38 4.51 2.74
C ALA A 93 -7.56 5.50 2.66
N ARG A 94 -8.26 5.48 1.53
CA ARG A 94 -9.48 6.28 1.32
C ARG A 94 -10.60 5.96 2.32
N SER A 95 -10.69 4.72 2.82
CA SER A 95 -11.69 4.27 3.79
C SER A 95 -11.00 3.73 5.05
N PRO A 96 -11.07 4.43 6.20
CA PRO A 96 -10.46 3.96 7.45
C PRO A 96 -11.18 2.75 8.07
N THR A 97 -12.43 2.48 7.69
CA THR A 97 -13.36 1.62 8.45
C THR A 97 -13.33 0.15 8.04
N ALA A 98 -12.66 -0.22 6.94
CA ALA A 98 -12.69 -1.59 6.40
C ALA A 98 -11.44 -2.44 6.75
N ILE A 99 -10.47 -1.87 7.47
CA ILE A 99 -9.21 -2.58 7.74
C ILE A 99 -9.39 -3.46 8.98
N GLY A 100 -9.94 -4.65 8.78
CA GLY A 100 -9.51 -5.80 9.59
C GLY A 100 -7.99 -5.87 9.43
N ARG A 101 -7.26 -5.66 10.54
CA ARG A 101 -5.79 -5.58 10.67
C ARG A 101 -5.06 -5.93 9.37
N ALA A 102 -4.65 -4.91 8.62
CA ALA A 102 -3.51 -5.06 7.73
C ALA A 102 -2.36 -5.48 8.64
N VAL A 103 -1.97 -6.75 8.55
CA VAL A 103 -0.92 -7.31 9.36
C VAL A 103 0.37 -6.73 8.79
N ALA A 104 0.83 -5.68 9.44
CA ALA A 104 2.21 -5.22 9.38
C ALA A 104 3.05 -6.05 10.35
#